data_AF-A0A2D5NBU6-F1
#
_entry.id   AF-A0A2D5NBU6-F1
#
_cell.length_a   1.000
_cell.length_b   1.000
_cell.length_c   1.000
_cell.angle_alpha   90.00
_cell.angle_beta   90.00
_cell.angle_gamma   90.00
#
_symmetry.space_group_name_H-M   'P 1'
#
loop_
_entity.id
_entity.type
_entity.pdbx_description
1 polymer ?
#
loop_
_entity_poly.entity_id
_entity_poly.type
_entity_poly.pdbx_seq_one_letter_code
_entity_poly.pdbx_strand_id
1 'polypeptide(L)'
;MEQYMTYPTSATLQDRISEGILSTLIEIAPKLMDNPSDYGTAANFMWSCNMALNGLIQKGVPTDWSIHAIGHEITAAYNVDHARTLAIVLPSLYRFKFEQKQAKLAQYGRRVLSLEGTDFDVAQEAIDRTEAFFHSLGIETKLSAYTPDPTSFPERAAAQLESYGATRLGEHKDITRKEVVTILNASL
;
A
#
# COMPACT_ATOMS: atom_id res chain seq x y z
N MET A 1 2.02 -5.39 -1.79
CA MET A 1 0.71 -4.79 -2.12
C MET A 1 0.62 -4.36 -3.58
N GLU A 2 1.51 -3.52 -4.09
CA GLU A 2 1.41 -2.91 -5.44
C GLU A 2 1.41 -3.87 -6.65
N GLN A 3 1.95 -5.07 -6.49
CA GLN A 3 1.96 -6.11 -7.52
C GLN A 3 0.80 -7.11 -7.37
N TYR A 4 -0.16 -6.82 -6.49
CA TYR A 4 -1.26 -7.72 -6.12
C TYR A 4 -2.61 -6.98 -5.94
N MET A 5 -2.60 -5.78 -5.37
CA MET A 5 -3.78 -4.96 -5.10
C MET A 5 -4.19 -4.13 -6.31
N THR A 6 -4.60 -4.85 -7.35
CA THR A 6 -5.01 -4.35 -8.66
C THR A 6 -6.43 -4.83 -8.96
N TYR A 7 -6.67 -5.39 -10.15
CA TYR A 7 -7.87 -6.14 -10.50
C TYR A 7 -7.58 -7.66 -10.61
N PRO A 8 -8.61 -8.53 -10.53
CA PRO A 8 -8.47 -9.97 -10.70
C PRO A 8 -7.90 -10.39 -12.06
N THR A 9 -7.06 -11.42 -12.05
CA THR A 9 -6.53 -12.08 -13.26
C THR A 9 -6.60 -13.60 -13.12
N SER A 10 -6.20 -14.34 -14.15
CA SER A 10 -6.06 -15.80 -14.08
C SER A 10 -4.76 -16.28 -13.41
N ALA A 11 -3.93 -15.37 -12.90
CA ALA A 11 -2.60 -15.66 -12.33
C ALA A 11 -2.68 -16.17 -10.87
N THR A 12 -3.33 -17.32 -10.67
CA THR A 12 -3.58 -17.88 -9.33
C THR A 12 -2.28 -18.13 -8.55
N LEU A 13 -1.19 -18.53 -9.20
CA LEU A 13 0.08 -18.80 -8.52
C LEU A 13 0.71 -17.51 -7.96
N GLN A 14 0.70 -16.43 -8.74
CA GLN A 14 1.21 -15.12 -8.35
C GLN A 14 0.44 -14.57 -7.14
N ASP A 15 -0.88 -14.79 -7.11
CA ASP A 15 -1.71 -14.49 -5.95
C ASP A 15 -1.25 -15.27 -4.71
N ARG A 16 -1.06 -16.59 -4.83
CA ARG A 16 -0.61 -17.41 -3.68
C ARG A 16 0.74 -17.00 -3.15
N ILE A 17 1.70 -16.69 -4.03
CA ILE A 17 3.03 -16.24 -3.61
C ILE A 17 2.92 -14.89 -2.90
N SER A 18 2.14 -13.95 -3.46
CA SER A 18 1.92 -12.62 -2.86
C SER A 18 1.24 -12.73 -1.49
N GLU A 19 0.20 -13.55 -1.38
CA GLU A 19 -0.55 -13.80 -0.14
C GLU A 19 0.35 -14.44 0.92
N GLY A 20 1.20 -15.41 0.55
CA GLY A 20 2.16 -16.03 1.47
C GLY A 20 3.21 -15.07 2.00
N ILE A 21 3.70 -14.13 1.17
CA ILE A 21 4.59 -13.06 1.64
C ILE A 21 3.87 -12.16 2.66
N LEU A 22 2.65 -11.72 2.34
CA LEU A 22 1.89 -10.81 3.20
C LEU A 22 1.52 -11.47 4.55
N SER A 23 1.03 -12.71 4.53
CA SER A 23 0.67 -13.42 5.75
C SER A 23 1.89 -13.69 6.62
N THR A 24 3.02 -14.07 6.02
CA THR A 24 4.28 -14.26 6.75
C THR A 24 4.73 -12.98 7.42
N LEU A 25 4.70 -11.84 6.70
CA LEU A 25 5.09 -10.54 7.25
C LEU A 25 4.20 -10.13 8.44
N ILE A 26 2.88 -10.32 8.33
CA ILE A 26 1.93 -10.01 9.42
C ILE A 26 2.17 -10.92 10.63
N GLU A 27 2.37 -12.21 10.41
CA GLU A 27 2.60 -13.20 11.46
C GLU A 27 3.87 -12.90 12.28
N ILE A 28 4.97 -12.58 11.58
CA ILE A 28 6.25 -12.39 12.26
C ILE A 28 6.45 -10.98 12.81
N ALA A 29 5.64 -10.00 12.42
CA ALA A 29 5.85 -8.59 12.78
C ALA A 29 5.94 -8.36 14.29
N PRO A 30 5.03 -8.88 15.14
CA PRO A 30 5.11 -8.65 16.59
C PRO A 30 6.41 -9.18 17.20
N LYS A 31 6.84 -10.37 16.77
CA LYS A 31 8.10 -10.99 17.24
C LYS A 31 9.33 -10.22 16.75
N LEU A 32 9.29 -9.71 15.53
CA LEU A 32 10.38 -8.91 14.96
C LEU A 32 10.53 -7.57 15.70
N MET A 33 9.41 -6.93 16.05
CA MET A 33 9.41 -5.66 16.78
C MET A 33 9.86 -5.82 18.23
N ASP A 34 9.54 -6.95 18.88
CA ASP A 34 9.99 -7.26 20.25
C ASP A 34 11.48 -7.63 20.31
N ASN A 35 11.94 -8.51 19.41
CA ASN A 35 13.34 -8.93 19.37
C ASN A 35 13.87 -9.02 17.93
N PRO A 36 14.42 -7.93 17.37
CA PRO A 36 14.95 -7.92 16.01
C PRO A 36 16.21 -8.77 15.83
N SER A 37 16.84 -9.23 16.91
CA SER A 37 18.03 -10.08 16.88
C SER A 37 17.74 -11.58 16.79
N ASP A 38 16.46 -11.99 16.90
CA ASP A 38 16.05 -13.37 16.70
C ASP A 38 16.30 -13.78 15.23
N TYR A 39 17.31 -14.62 15.01
CA TYR A 39 17.74 -15.02 13.67
C TYR A 39 16.61 -15.63 12.84
N GLY A 40 15.78 -16.49 13.44
CA GLY A 40 14.70 -17.16 12.71
C GLY A 40 13.68 -16.17 12.16
N THR A 41 13.26 -15.21 12.99
CA THR A 41 12.35 -14.14 12.61
C THR A 41 12.98 -13.17 11.62
N ALA A 42 14.23 -12.73 11.86
CA ALA A 42 14.94 -11.82 10.96
C ALA A 42 15.19 -12.45 9.58
N ALA A 43 15.52 -13.75 9.52
CA ALA A 43 15.71 -14.47 8.26
C ALA A 43 14.41 -14.59 7.45
N ASN A 44 13.29 -14.89 8.10
CA ASN A 44 11.98 -14.92 7.45
C ASN A 44 11.57 -13.54 6.92
N PHE A 45 11.82 -12.49 7.70
CA PHE A 45 11.57 -11.12 7.29
C PHE A 45 12.40 -10.75 6.05
N MET A 46 13.72 -10.95 6.12
CA MET A 46 14.63 -10.61 5.02
C MET A 46 14.29 -11.37 3.73
N TRP A 47 13.96 -12.66 3.84
CA TRP A 47 13.58 -13.45 2.67
C TRP A 47 12.24 -12.99 2.08
N SER A 48 11.27 -12.66 2.93
CA SER A 48 9.98 -12.10 2.51
C SER A 48 10.16 -10.77 1.78
N CYS A 49 11.01 -9.87 2.29
CA CYS A 49 11.36 -8.60 1.64
C CYS A 49 12.01 -8.82 0.26
N ASN A 50 12.96 -9.76 0.16
CA ASN A 50 13.57 -10.11 -1.12
C ASN A 50 12.53 -10.65 -2.11
N MET A 51 11.66 -11.57 -1.67
CA MET A 51 10.61 -12.12 -2.52
C MET A 51 9.56 -11.08 -2.96
N ALA A 52 9.29 -10.07 -2.14
CA ALA A 52 8.37 -8.98 -2.48
C ALA A 52 8.87 -8.13 -3.67
N LEU A 53 10.19 -8.07 -3.91
CA LEU A 53 10.82 -7.14 -4.85
C LEU A 53 11.78 -7.80 -5.85
N ASN A 54 11.99 -9.12 -5.81
CA ASN A 54 12.83 -9.85 -6.78
C ASN A 54 12.22 -9.92 -8.20
N GLY A 55 10.98 -9.46 -8.36
CA GLY A 55 10.28 -9.38 -9.64
C GLY A 55 9.51 -10.64 -10.04
N LEU A 56 9.46 -11.68 -9.21
CA LEU A 56 8.68 -12.90 -9.47
C LEU A 56 7.18 -12.63 -9.46
N ILE A 57 6.68 -11.95 -8.43
CA ILE A 57 5.24 -11.81 -8.21
C ILE A 57 4.54 -10.89 -9.22
N GLN A 58 5.26 -9.97 -9.86
CA GLN A 58 4.74 -9.14 -10.96
C GLN A 58 4.64 -9.84 -12.33
N LYS A 59 5.16 -11.06 -12.48
CA LYS A 59 5.17 -11.70 -13.82
C LYS A 59 3.77 -12.15 -14.21
N GLY A 60 3.24 -11.55 -15.28
CA GLY A 60 1.94 -11.90 -15.84
C GLY A 60 0.75 -11.28 -15.12
N VAL A 61 0.97 -10.27 -14.27
CA VAL A 61 -0.09 -9.54 -13.55
C VAL A 61 0.03 -8.03 -13.79
N PRO A 62 -1.08 -7.28 -13.69
CA PRO A 62 -1.03 -5.82 -13.57
C PRO A 62 -0.26 -5.41 -12.31
N THR A 63 0.31 -4.21 -12.35
CA THR A 63 0.97 -3.60 -11.20
C THR A 63 0.52 -2.15 -11.06
N ASP A 64 0.45 -1.67 -9.83
CA ASP A 64 0.06 -0.31 -9.49
C ASP A 64 1.11 0.33 -8.60
N TRP A 65 1.90 1.24 -9.18
CA TRP A 65 2.96 2.00 -8.49
C TRP A 65 2.54 3.42 -8.10
N SER A 66 1.23 3.70 -8.07
CA SER A 66 0.71 5.03 -7.75
C SER A 66 0.98 5.44 -6.30
N ILE A 67 0.87 4.51 -5.35
CA ILE A 67 1.19 4.76 -3.92
C ILE A 67 2.67 5.15 -3.79
N HIS A 68 3.60 4.39 -4.38
CA HIS A 68 5.02 4.75 -4.43
C HIS A 68 5.27 6.12 -5.06
N ALA A 69 4.69 6.39 -6.25
CA ALA A 69 4.91 7.65 -6.95
C ALA A 69 4.47 8.85 -6.12
N ILE A 70 3.28 8.79 -5.49
CA ILE A 70 2.78 9.85 -4.63
C ILE A 70 3.60 9.95 -3.32
N GLY A 71 4.00 8.81 -2.75
CA GLY A 71 4.83 8.76 -1.54
C GLY A 71 6.21 9.42 -1.71
N HIS A 72 6.83 9.30 -2.89
CA HIS A 72 8.09 9.99 -3.19
C HIS A 72 7.95 11.51 -3.08
N GLU A 73 6.83 12.09 -3.49
CA GLU A 73 6.60 13.53 -3.35
C GLU A 73 6.51 13.97 -1.89
N ILE A 74 5.96 13.11 -1.00
CA ILE A 74 5.93 13.38 0.45
C ILE A 74 7.35 13.37 1.01
N THR A 75 8.16 12.37 0.61
CA THR A 75 9.57 12.27 1.03
C THR A 75 10.33 13.52 0.57
N ALA A 76 10.19 13.91 -0.69
CA ALA A 76 10.87 15.06 -1.27
C ALA A 76 10.49 16.38 -0.58
N ALA A 77 9.23 16.54 -0.17
CA ALA A 77 8.76 17.78 0.45
C ALA A 77 9.05 17.87 1.96
N TYR A 78 8.99 16.76 2.68
CA TYR A 78 8.98 16.77 4.16
C TYR A 78 10.04 15.88 4.81
N ASN A 79 10.89 15.21 4.03
CA ASN A 79 11.91 14.29 4.53
C ASN A 79 11.32 13.20 5.45
N VAL A 80 10.11 12.76 5.15
CA VAL A 80 9.44 11.65 5.83
C VAL A 80 9.98 10.34 5.27
N ASP A 81 10.28 9.38 6.15
CA ASP A 81 10.80 8.07 5.75
C ASP A 81 9.89 7.39 4.71
N HIS A 82 10.52 6.79 3.69
CA HIS A 82 9.82 6.20 2.54
C HIS A 82 8.64 5.31 2.94
N ALA A 83 8.86 4.34 3.83
CA ALA A 83 7.81 3.41 4.28
C ALA A 83 6.61 4.12 4.95
N ARG A 84 6.85 5.22 5.67
CA ARG A 84 5.79 6.01 6.31
C ARG A 84 4.97 6.74 5.25
N THR A 85 5.60 7.24 4.19
CA THR A 85 4.87 7.87 3.07
C THR A 85 3.93 6.88 2.37
N LEU A 86 4.34 5.61 2.23
CA LEU A 86 3.47 4.57 1.68
C LEU A 86 2.27 4.30 2.59
N ALA A 87 2.49 4.23 3.91
CA ALA A 87 1.43 4.02 4.90
C ALA A 87 0.43 5.18 4.96
N ILE A 88 0.88 6.42 4.70
CA ILE A 88 -0.01 7.60 4.59
C ILE A 88 -0.92 7.51 3.36
N VAL A 89 -0.37 7.14 2.20
CA VAL A 89 -1.11 7.18 0.94
C VAL A 89 -2.03 5.97 0.76
N LEU A 90 -1.57 4.77 1.16
CA LEU A 90 -2.23 3.50 0.85
C LEU A 90 -3.73 3.45 1.24
N PRO A 91 -4.14 3.79 2.48
CA PRO A 91 -5.55 3.69 2.86
C PRO A 91 -6.44 4.64 2.06
N SER A 92 -5.98 5.88 1.85
CA SER A 92 -6.72 6.89 1.10
C SER A 92 -6.88 6.50 -0.37
N LEU A 93 -5.84 5.93 -0.98
CA LEU A 93 -5.88 5.47 -2.36
C LEU A 93 -6.82 4.28 -2.53
N TYR A 94 -6.80 3.32 -1.60
CA TYR A 94 -7.69 2.15 -1.67
C TYR A 94 -9.15 2.53 -1.44
N ARG A 95 -9.44 3.47 -0.55
CA ARG A 95 -10.81 4.01 -0.40
C ARG A 95 -11.25 4.76 -1.66
N PHE A 96 -10.36 5.53 -2.29
CA PHE A 96 -10.67 6.25 -3.52
C PHE A 96 -10.90 5.31 -4.73
N LYS A 97 -10.09 4.24 -4.85
CA LYS A 97 -10.20 3.23 -5.92
C LYS A 97 -10.97 1.98 -5.50
N PHE A 98 -11.84 2.10 -4.50
CA PHE A 98 -12.47 0.96 -3.85
C PHE A 98 -13.19 0.06 -4.85
N GLU A 99 -14.06 0.60 -5.69
CA GLU A 99 -14.83 -0.18 -6.67
C GLU A 99 -13.93 -0.98 -7.62
N GLN A 100 -12.84 -0.38 -8.10
CA GLN A 100 -11.91 -1.04 -9.04
C GLN A 100 -11.08 -2.13 -8.36
N LYS A 101 -10.77 -1.97 -7.07
CA LYS A 101 -9.92 -2.90 -6.30
C LYS A 101 -10.72 -3.86 -5.41
N GLN A 102 -12.04 -3.71 -5.30
CA GLN A 102 -12.90 -4.40 -4.32
C GLN A 102 -12.69 -5.91 -4.32
N ALA A 103 -12.67 -6.54 -5.50
CA ALA A 103 -12.50 -7.98 -5.61
C ALA A 103 -11.14 -8.47 -5.04
N LYS A 104 -10.06 -7.72 -5.28
CA LYS A 104 -8.73 -8.05 -4.74
C LYS A 104 -8.60 -7.70 -3.26
N LEU A 105 -9.26 -6.64 -2.80
CA LEU A 105 -9.38 -6.29 -1.38
C LEU A 105 -10.15 -7.38 -0.61
N ALA A 106 -11.27 -7.86 -1.16
CA ALA A 106 -12.03 -8.96 -0.57
C ALA A 106 -11.19 -10.24 -0.50
N GLN A 107 -10.51 -10.61 -1.60
CA GLN A 107 -9.61 -11.77 -1.64
C GLN A 107 -8.49 -11.65 -0.60
N TYR A 108 -7.86 -10.49 -0.49
CA TYR A 108 -6.84 -10.18 0.52
C TYR A 108 -7.39 -10.35 1.94
N GLY A 109 -8.55 -9.73 2.23
CA GLY A 109 -9.20 -9.83 3.52
C GLY A 109 -9.46 -11.27 3.93
N ARG A 110 -9.96 -12.12 3.02
CA ARG A 110 -10.21 -13.54 3.32
C ARG A 110 -8.94 -14.34 3.49
N ARG A 111 -7.99 -14.20 2.56
CA ARG A 111 -6.85 -15.13 2.45
C ARG A 111 -5.67 -14.76 3.33
N VAL A 112 -5.51 -13.49 3.66
CA VAL A 112 -4.38 -13.00 4.46
C VAL A 112 -4.84 -12.58 5.86
N LEU A 113 -6.02 -11.99 5.97
CA LEU A 113 -6.53 -11.46 7.24
C LEU A 113 -7.63 -12.34 7.87
N SER A 114 -7.98 -13.47 7.24
CA SER A 114 -9.00 -14.42 7.71
C SER A 114 -10.36 -13.78 8.00
N LEU A 115 -10.74 -12.77 7.21
CA LEU A 115 -12.01 -12.06 7.36
C LEU A 115 -13.16 -12.82 6.69
N GLU A 116 -14.35 -12.73 7.29
CA GLU A 116 -15.59 -13.33 6.81
C GLU A 116 -16.66 -12.26 6.57
N GLY A 117 -17.71 -12.58 5.81
CA GLY A 117 -18.76 -11.63 5.45
C GLY A 117 -18.93 -11.46 3.93
N THR A 118 -19.63 -10.41 3.51
CA THR A 118 -19.80 -10.09 2.08
C THR A 118 -18.51 -9.53 1.48
N ASP A 119 -18.37 -9.56 0.15
CA ASP A 119 -17.17 -8.99 -0.50
C ASP A 119 -17.01 -7.50 -0.25
N PHE A 120 -18.12 -6.76 -0.10
CA PHE A 120 -18.07 -5.34 0.25
C PHE A 120 -17.53 -5.14 1.67
N ASP A 121 -18.12 -5.83 2.66
CA ASP A 121 -17.73 -5.67 4.07
C ASP A 121 -16.28 -6.12 4.30
N VAL A 122 -15.89 -7.25 3.69
CA VAL A 122 -14.53 -7.78 3.82
C VAL A 122 -13.51 -6.85 3.15
N ALA A 123 -13.83 -6.28 1.98
CA ALA A 123 -12.93 -5.33 1.32
C ALA A 123 -12.73 -4.06 2.15
N GLN A 124 -13.79 -3.53 2.76
CA GLN A 124 -13.72 -2.34 3.61
C GLN A 124 -12.90 -2.62 4.88
N GLU A 125 -13.23 -3.68 5.60
CA GLU A 125 -12.52 -4.10 6.81
C GLU A 125 -11.05 -4.42 6.51
N ALA A 126 -10.72 -4.95 5.34
CA ALA A 126 -9.34 -5.23 4.97
C ALA A 126 -8.47 -3.96 4.85
N ILE A 127 -9.05 -2.84 4.41
CA ILE A 127 -8.35 -1.54 4.43
C ILE A 127 -8.09 -1.11 5.87
N ASP A 128 -9.13 -1.17 6.71
CA ASP A 128 -9.07 -0.70 8.09
C ASP A 128 -8.11 -1.56 8.94
N ARG A 129 -8.07 -2.88 8.73
CA ARG A 129 -7.10 -3.80 9.34
C ARG A 129 -5.66 -3.55 8.91
N THR A 130 -5.47 -3.16 7.65
CA THR A 130 -4.13 -2.82 7.15
C THR A 130 -3.65 -1.51 7.76
N GLU A 131 -4.53 -0.53 7.89
CA GLU A 131 -4.24 0.73 8.59
C GLU A 131 -3.92 0.49 10.07
N ALA A 132 -4.73 -0.32 10.77
CA ALA A 132 -4.48 -0.71 12.16
C ALA A 132 -3.16 -1.49 12.34
N PHE A 133 -2.78 -2.31 11.34
CA PHE A 133 -1.47 -2.97 11.35
C PHE A 133 -0.32 -1.97 11.24
N PHE A 134 -0.44 -0.90 10.45
CA PHE A 134 0.60 0.15 10.45
C PHE A 134 0.67 0.89 11.79
N HIS A 135 -0.49 1.21 12.39
CA HIS A 135 -0.54 1.85 13.72
C HIS A 135 0.09 0.97 14.80
N SER A 136 -0.10 -0.36 14.75
CA SER A 136 0.52 -1.28 15.72
C SER A 136 2.06 -1.33 15.62
N LEU A 137 2.62 -0.92 14.48
CA LEU A 137 4.06 -0.76 14.26
C LEU A 137 4.57 0.65 14.61
N GLY A 138 3.71 1.54 15.12
CA GLY A 138 4.05 2.93 15.44
C GLY A 138 4.18 3.82 14.21
N ILE A 139 3.51 3.46 13.11
CA ILE A 139 3.50 4.24 11.86
C ILE A 139 2.14 4.91 11.70
N GLU A 140 2.10 6.23 11.85
CA GLU A 140 0.92 7.05 11.58
C GLU A 140 0.58 7.05 10.08
N THR A 141 -0.72 7.11 9.74
CA THR A 141 -1.24 7.05 8.37
C THR A 141 -1.83 8.36 7.88
N LYS A 142 -1.58 9.46 8.60
CA LYS A 142 -2.01 10.81 8.24
C LYS A 142 -0.82 11.74 8.06
N LEU A 143 -0.85 12.55 7.01
CA LEU A 143 0.25 13.48 6.72
C LEU A 143 0.40 14.55 7.81
N SER A 144 -0.71 14.98 8.42
CA SER A 144 -0.71 15.91 9.57
C SER A 144 0.08 15.41 10.78
N ALA A 145 0.33 14.11 10.92
CA ALA A 145 1.19 13.58 11.98
C ALA A 145 2.69 13.86 11.74
N TYR A 146 3.08 14.20 10.51
CA TYR A 146 4.47 14.35 10.11
C TYR A 146 4.86 15.76 9.68
N THR A 147 3.89 16.65 9.47
CA THR A 147 4.15 18.05 9.10
C THR A 147 3.04 18.97 9.62
N PRO A 148 3.38 20.18 10.12
CA PRO A 148 2.40 21.09 10.72
C PRO A 148 1.50 21.82 9.71
N ASP A 149 1.87 21.87 8.42
CA ASP A 149 1.06 22.52 7.37
C ASP A 149 1.08 21.73 6.05
N PRO A 150 0.25 20.69 5.94
CA PRO A 150 0.16 19.89 4.72
C PRO A 150 -0.85 20.45 3.70
N THR A 151 -1.56 21.55 4.00
CA THR A 151 -2.76 21.97 3.25
C THR A 151 -2.50 22.30 1.78
N SER A 152 -1.35 22.93 1.50
CA SER A 152 -0.94 23.28 0.12
C SER A 152 -0.26 22.12 -0.63
N PHE A 153 0.03 21.02 0.05
CA PHE A 153 0.82 19.93 -0.50
C PHE A 153 0.16 19.19 -1.67
N PRO A 154 -1.14 18.83 -1.64
CA PRO A 154 -1.75 18.02 -2.68
C PRO A 154 -1.58 18.60 -4.08
N GLU A 155 -1.79 19.91 -4.24
CA GLU A 155 -1.65 20.60 -5.53
C GLU A 155 -0.19 20.69 -6.01
N ARG A 156 0.75 20.90 -5.07
CA ARG A 156 2.19 20.94 -5.38
C ARG A 156 2.69 19.57 -5.82
N ALA A 157 2.34 18.51 -5.08
CA ALA A 157 2.71 17.13 -5.41
C ALA A 157 2.17 16.71 -6.79
N ALA A 158 0.89 17.01 -7.07
CA ALA A 158 0.30 16.70 -8.36
C ALA A 158 0.98 17.44 -9.52
N ALA A 159 1.34 18.72 -9.34
CA ALA A 159 2.11 19.48 -10.33
C ALA A 159 3.52 18.93 -10.55
N GLN A 160 4.18 18.49 -9.48
CA GLN A 160 5.52 17.94 -9.54
C GLN A 160 5.55 16.61 -10.33
N LEU A 161 4.59 15.71 -10.07
CA LEU A 161 4.42 14.47 -10.82
C LEU A 161 4.20 14.74 -12.33
N GLU A 162 3.35 15.71 -12.67
CA GLU A 162 3.13 16.10 -14.07
C GLU A 162 4.41 16.63 -14.73
N SER A 163 5.24 17.39 -14.01
CA SER A 163 6.48 17.96 -14.55
C SER A 163 7.50 16.91 -15.00
N TYR A 164 7.46 15.71 -14.41
CA TYR A 164 8.29 14.57 -14.79
C TYR A 164 7.58 13.56 -15.71
N GLY A 165 6.39 13.91 -16.23
CA GLY A 165 5.63 13.09 -17.17
C GLY A 165 4.74 12.03 -16.53
N ALA A 166 4.64 11.98 -15.20
CA ALA A 166 3.79 11.04 -14.45
C ALA A 166 2.32 11.52 -14.41
N THR A 167 1.73 11.68 -15.59
CA THR A 167 0.38 12.28 -15.78
C THR A 167 -0.78 11.30 -15.63
N ARG A 168 -0.50 9.99 -15.71
CA ARG A 168 -1.49 8.90 -15.64
C ARG A 168 -0.93 7.71 -14.86
N LEU A 169 -1.19 7.70 -13.56
CA LEU A 169 -0.80 6.65 -12.63
C LEU A 169 -1.88 5.56 -12.51
N GLY A 170 -1.59 4.51 -11.74
CA GLY A 170 -2.49 3.37 -11.56
C GLY A 170 -2.33 2.29 -12.63
N GLU A 171 -2.81 1.09 -12.31
CA GLU A 171 -2.90 -0.05 -13.23
C GLU A 171 -3.86 0.22 -14.39
N HIS A 172 -4.84 1.10 -14.19
CA HIS A 172 -5.81 1.53 -15.21
C HIS A 172 -5.43 2.84 -15.91
N LYS A 173 -4.29 3.48 -15.56
CA LYS A 173 -3.85 4.77 -16.14
C LYS A 173 -4.89 5.89 -15.98
N ASP A 174 -5.62 5.85 -14.88
CA ASP A 174 -6.78 6.71 -14.57
C ASP A 174 -6.62 7.48 -13.24
N ILE A 175 -5.41 7.51 -12.67
CA ILE A 175 -5.05 8.44 -11.60
C ILE A 175 -4.33 9.61 -12.25
N THR A 176 -5.08 10.67 -12.54
CA THR A 176 -4.54 11.93 -13.09
C THR A 176 -4.29 12.93 -11.97
N ARG A 177 -3.86 14.15 -12.32
CA ARG A 177 -3.69 15.27 -11.37
C ARG A 177 -4.86 15.40 -10.40
N LYS A 178 -6.10 15.36 -10.91
CA LYS A 178 -7.33 15.51 -10.11
C LYS A 178 -7.46 14.42 -9.04
N GLU A 179 -7.21 13.17 -9.43
CA GLU A 179 -7.28 12.03 -8.52
C GLU A 179 -6.14 12.09 -7.49
N VAL A 180 -4.91 12.46 -7.89
CA VAL A 180 -3.79 12.64 -6.96
C VAL A 180 -4.14 13.67 -5.88
N VAL A 181 -4.67 14.83 -6.27
CA VAL A 181 -5.10 15.87 -5.33
C VAL A 181 -6.18 15.34 -4.38
N THR A 182 -7.16 14.59 -4.90
CA THR A 182 -8.25 14.03 -4.09
C THR A 182 -7.75 13.00 -3.07
N ILE A 183 -6.87 12.10 -3.52
CA ILE A 183 -6.25 11.06 -2.68
C ILE A 183 -5.43 11.71 -1.55
N LEU A 184 -4.56 12.67 -1.89
CA LEU A 184 -3.73 13.36 -0.91
C LEU A 184 -4.55 14.22 0.07
N ASN A 185 -5.65 14.84 -0.36
CA ASN A 185 -6.55 15.54 0.56
C ASN A 185 -7.19 14.60 1.59
N ALA A 186 -7.50 13.36 1.20
CA ALA A 186 -8.04 12.36 2.12
C ALA A 186 -6.99 11.78 3.09
N SER A 187 -5.69 11.96 2.80
CA SER A 187 -4.58 11.55 3.67
C SER A 187 -4.03 12.65 4.57
N LEU A 188 -4.54 13.88 4.48
CA LEU A 188 -4.23 14.97 5.41
C LEU A 188 -4.59 14.59 6.85
#